data_AF-A0AA44VSE2-F1
#
_entry.id   AF-A0AA44VSE2-F1
#
_cell.length_a   1.000
_cell.length_b   1.000
_cell.length_c   1.000
_cell.angle_alpha   90.00
_cell.angle_beta   90.00
_cell.angle_gamma   90.00
#
_symmetry.space_group_name_H-M   'P 1'
#
loop_
_entity.id
_entity.type
_entity.pdbx_description
1 polymer ?
#
loop_
_entity_poly.entity_id
_entity_poly.type
_entity_poly.pdbx_seq_one_letter_code
_entity_poly.pdbx_strand_id
1 'polypeptide(L)'
;MRAIAVTLLGPEFKRRFGYVKFSDTSSLNKVDSYLLDKANDTIKSANKRISQLKFDNLKIEENFEKLTIEKNSTLKLNAELNVEINRLKQDIHELKESSASKNACPYETLGARKGERDIKVIKANYKRLSNIYHYDRTGSNTIMKQINVAYDQLVKICKC
;
A
#
# COMPACT_ATOMS: atom_id res chain seq x y z
N MET A 1 -66.13 -9.79 42.62
CA MET A 1 -65.71 -8.36 42.61
C MET A 1 -64.23 -8.30 42.93
N ARG A 2 -63.38 -7.77 42.04
CA ARG A 2 -61.98 -7.42 42.34
C ARG A 2 -61.82 -5.92 42.09
N ALA A 3 -61.68 -5.16 43.17
CA ALA A 3 -61.38 -3.74 43.12
C ALA A 3 -59.90 -3.57 42.77
N ILE A 4 -59.61 -2.90 41.65
CA ILE A 4 -58.27 -2.43 41.33
C ILE A 4 -58.15 -1.05 41.97
N ALA A 5 -57.39 -0.97 43.06
CA ALA A 5 -57.06 0.29 43.72
C ALA A 5 -56.24 1.15 42.76
N VAL A 6 -56.78 2.30 42.36
CA VAL A 6 -56.02 3.31 41.62
C VAL A 6 -55.52 4.35 42.61
N THR A 7 -54.21 4.35 42.74
CA THR A 7 -53.37 5.25 43.54
C THR A 7 -53.78 6.71 43.34
N LEU A 8 -54.04 7.41 44.45
CA LEU A 8 -54.23 8.86 44.53
C LEU A 8 -52.98 9.59 44.00
N LEU A 9 -52.97 9.94 42.72
CA LEU A 9 -52.01 10.90 42.16
C LEU A 9 -52.46 12.30 42.56
N GLY A 10 -51.58 13.04 43.24
CA GLY A 10 -51.86 14.38 43.77
C GLY A 10 -52.22 15.42 42.68
N PRO A 11 -52.79 16.58 43.09
CA PRO A 11 -53.34 17.60 42.19
C PRO A 11 -52.32 18.18 41.19
N GLU A 12 -51.02 18.12 41.49
CA GLU A 12 -49.94 18.54 40.58
C GLU A 12 -49.80 17.65 39.34
N PHE A 13 -50.02 16.34 39.48
CA PHE A 13 -49.92 15.39 38.35
C PHE A 13 -51.06 15.61 37.34
N LYS A 14 -52.23 15.94 37.86
CA LYS A 14 -53.47 16.20 37.11
C LYS A 14 -53.38 17.43 36.21
N ARG A 15 -52.63 18.48 36.62
CA ARG A 15 -52.42 19.68 35.80
C ARG A 15 -51.48 19.45 34.60
N ARG A 16 -50.57 18.47 34.69
CA ARG A 16 -49.52 18.26 33.70
C ARG A 16 -49.86 17.23 32.62
N PHE A 17 -50.74 16.27 32.91
CA PHE A 17 -51.01 15.13 32.01
C PHE A 17 -52.50 14.88 31.68
N GLY A 18 -53.43 15.66 32.23
CA GLY A 18 -54.88 15.55 31.94
C GLY A 18 -55.56 14.31 32.56
N TYR A 19 -56.90 14.26 32.46
CA TYR A 19 -57.71 13.11 32.87
C TYR A 19 -57.96 12.16 31.70
N VAL A 20 -57.66 10.87 31.87
CA VAL A 20 -58.14 9.81 30.97
C VAL A 20 -59.24 9.04 31.69
N LYS A 21 -60.50 9.25 31.26
CA LYS A 21 -61.63 8.39 31.66
C LYS A 21 -61.68 7.21 30.70
N PHE A 22 -61.46 6.00 31.22
CA PHE A 22 -61.66 4.77 30.46
C PHE A 22 -63.13 4.36 30.61
N SER A 23 -63.89 4.37 29.50
CA SER A 23 -65.28 3.88 29.44
C SER A 23 -65.35 2.53 28.73
N ASP A 24 -66.23 1.67 29.23
CA ASP A 24 -66.69 0.35 28.75
C ASP A 24 -65.65 -0.73 28.39
N THR A 25 -65.73 -1.84 29.14
CA THR A 25 -64.89 -3.05 29.01
C THR A 25 -65.27 -3.93 27.81
N SER A 26 -66.35 -3.62 27.11
CA SER A 26 -66.81 -4.35 25.91
C SER A 26 -65.95 -4.06 24.66
N SER A 27 -65.32 -2.89 24.57
CA SER A 27 -64.31 -2.58 23.54
C SER A 27 -62.88 -3.04 23.89
N LEU A 28 -62.61 -3.38 25.16
CA LEU A 28 -61.28 -3.79 25.63
C LEU A 28 -60.78 -5.04 24.91
N ASN A 29 -61.64 -6.06 24.76
CA ASN A 29 -61.26 -7.33 24.12
C ASN A 29 -60.82 -7.16 22.65
N LYS A 30 -61.41 -6.20 21.92
CA LYS A 30 -61.00 -5.88 20.54
C LYS A 30 -59.69 -5.11 20.48
N VAL A 31 -59.47 -4.20 21.43
CA VAL A 31 -58.20 -3.46 21.56
C VAL A 31 -57.07 -4.40 21.96
N ASP A 32 -57.30 -5.33 22.88
CA ASP A 32 -56.34 -6.34 23.30
C ASP A 32 -55.96 -7.27 22.14
N SER A 33 -56.93 -7.73 21.34
CA SER A 33 -56.66 -8.52 20.14
C SER A 33 -55.80 -7.74 19.12
N TYR A 34 -56.14 -6.48 18.85
CA TYR A 34 -55.37 -5.63 17.93
C TYR A 34 -53.93 -5.38 18.41
N LEU A 35 -53.76 -5.15 19.72
CA LEU A 35 -52.43 -4.96 20.32
C LEU A 35 -51.60 -6.25 20.25
N LEU A 36 -52.21 -7.42 20.44
CA LEU A 36 -51.55 -8.72 20.29
C LEU A 36 -51.13 -8.96 18.84
N ASP A 37 -51.99 -8.66 17.86
CA ASP A 37 -51.65 -8.78 16.44
C ASP A 37 -50.48 -7.87 16.06
N LYS A 38 -50.49 -6.62 16.52
CA LYS A 38 -49.39 -5.67 16.30
C LYS A 38 -48.08 -6.13 16.96
N ALA A 39 -48.16 -6.69 18.17
CA ALA A 39 -47.00 -7.24 18.85
C ALA A 39 -46.43 -8.44 18.08
N ASN A 40 -47.30 -9.34 17.59
CA ASN A 40 -46.91 -10.49 16.79
C ASN A 40 -46.25 -10.08 15.48
N ASP A 41 -46.79 -9.08 14.78
CA ASP A 41 -46.18 -8.56 13.55
C ASP A 41 -44.82 -7.92 13.81
N THR A 42 -44.68 -7.22 14.93
CA THR A 42 -43.39 -6.67 15.38
C THR A 42 -42.38 -7.80 15.64
N ILE A 43 -42.79 -8.87 16.33
CA ILE A 43 -41.94 -10.05 16.59
C ILE A 43 -41.53 -10.73 15.28
N LYS A 44 -42.47 -10.92 14.33
CA LYS A 44 -42.16 -11.52 13.02
C LYS A 44 -41.14 -10.67 12.25
N SER A 45 -41.32 -9.35 12.24
CA SER A 45 -40.38 -8.42 11.59
C SER A 45 -39.00 -8.47 12.24
N ALA A 46 -38.94 -8.45 13.57
CA ALA A 46 -37.69 -8.57 14.31
C ALA A 46 -36.98 -9.91 14.03
N ASN A 47 -37.71 -11.02 14.03
CA ASN A 47 -37.17 -12.34 13.72
C ASN A 47 -36.61 -12.41 12.30
N LYS A 48 -37.31 -11.83 11.31
CA LYS A 48 -36.82 -11.73 9.94
C LYS A 48 -35.51 -10.94 9.88
N ARG A 49 -35.43 -9.82 10.60
CA ARG A 49 -34.21 -9.01 10.66
C ARG A 49 -33.06 -9.76 11.33
N ILE A 50 -33.32 -10.48 12.43
CA ILE A 50 -32.32 -11.30 13.12
C ILE A 50 -31.77 -12.38 12.21
N SER A 51 -32.63 -13.10 11.49
CA SER A 51 -32.19 -14.12 10.53
C SER A 51 -31.32 -13.54 9.42
N GLN A 52 -31.67 -12.37 8.89
CA GLN A 52 -30.85 -11.68 7.91
C GLN A 52 -29.48 -11.30 8.48
N LEU A 53 -29.44 -10.70 9.68
CA LEU A 53 -28.19 -10.29 10.32
C LEU A 53 -27.28 -11.49 10.63
N LYS A 54 -27.85 -12.63 11.04
CA LYS A 54 -27.07 -13.86 11.24
C LYS A 54 -26.41 -14.32 9.94
N PHE A 55 -27.15 -14.29 8.84
CA PHE A 55 -26.62 -14.65 7.53
C PHE A 55 -25.54 -13.67 7.04
N ASP A 56 -25.75 -12.37 7.23
CA ASP A 56 -24.76 -11.35 6.88
C ASP A 56 -23.48 -11.49 7.71
N ASN A 57 -23.59 -11.79 9.01
CA ASN A 57 -22.44 -12.05 9.88
C ASN A 57 -21.62 -13.25 9.41
N LEU A 58 -22.26 -14.36 9.05
CA LEU A 58 -21.56 -15.53 8.52
C LEU A 58 -20.77 -15.19 7.24
N LYS A 59 -21.36 -14.41 6.34
CA LYS A 59 -20.65 -13.95 5.13
C LYS A 59 -19.47 -13.03 5.45
N ILE A 60 -19.61 -12.16 6.44
CA ILE A 60 -18.53 -11.28 6.88
C ILE A 60 -17.39 -12.11 7.47
N GLU A 61 -17.69 -13.11 8.30
CA GLU A 61 -16.70 -14.02 8.88
C GLU A 61 -15.93 -14.78 7.80
N GLU A 62 -16.62 -15.38 6.82
CA GLU A 62 -15.98 -16.06 5.68
C GLU A 62 -15.06 -15.13 4.88
N ASN A 63 -15.51 -13.89 4.63
CA ASN A 63 -14.71 -12.90 3.90
C ASN A 63 -13.49 -12.45 4.71
N PHE A 64 -13.64 -12.31 6.02
CA PHE A 64 -12.54 -11.94 6.91
C PHE A 64 -11.46 -13.03 6.96
N GLU A 65 -11.87 -14.29 6.99
CA GLU A 65 -10.95 -15.43 6.93
C GLU A 65 -10.16 -15.45 5.61
N LYS A 66 -10.85 -15.31 4.47
CA LYS A 66 -10.21 -15.23 3.15
C LYS A 66 -9.19 -14.08 3.07
N LEU A 67 -9.58 -12.90 3.55
CA LEU A 67 -8.71 -11.73 3.55
C LEU A 67 -7.48 -11.93 4.45
N THR A 68 -7.64 -12.64 5.58
CA THR A 68 -6.55 -12.98 6.48
C THR A 68 -5.54 -13.92 5.81
N ILE A 69 -6.02 -14.93 5.10
CA ILE A 69 -5.17 -15.86 4.34
C ILE A 69 -4.40 -15.11 3.24
N GLU A 70 -5.09 -14.28 2.45
CA GLU A 70 -4.48 -13.49 1.37
C GLU A 70 -3.41 -12.52 1.90
N LYS A 71 -3.70 -11.82 3.00
CA LYS A 71 -2.76 -10.94 3.69
C LYS A 71 -1.50 -11.70 4.11
N ASN A 72 -1.63 -12.87 4.71
CA ASN A 72 -0.49 -13.66 5.18
C ASN A 72 0.38 -14.17 4.02
N SER A 73 -0.25 -14.62 2.92
CA SER A 73 0.45 -14.99 1.69
C SER A 73 1.24 -13.83 1.10
N THR A 74 0.63 -12.64 1.05
CA THR A 74 1.27 -11.41 0.55
C THR A 74 2.45 -10.99 1.43
N LEU A 75 2.32 -11.08 2.76
CA LEU A 75 3.41 -10.78 3.69
C LEU A 75 4.60 -11.71 3.49
N LYS A 76 4.34 -13.00 3.28
CA LYS A 76 5.39 -13.99 2.99
C LYS A 76 6.13 -13.65 1.69
N LEU A 77 5.40 -13.36 0.61
CA LEU A 77 5.98 -13.00 -0.67
C LEU A 77 6.82 -11.72 -0.58
N ASN A 78 6.35 -10.72 0.16
CA ASN A 78 7.10 -9.48 0.38
C ASN A 78 8.40 -9.73 1.17
N ALA A 79 8.39 -10.64 2.14
CA ALA A 79 9.61 -11.00 2.87
C ALA A 79 10.64 -11.66 1.94
N GLU A 80 10.20 -12.60 1.08
CA GLU A 80 11.06 -13.27 0.09
C GLU A 80 11.64 -12.27 -0.92
N LEU A 81 10.82 -11.34 -1.42
CA LEU A 81 11.27 -10.30 -2.35
C LEU A 81 12.30 -9.36 -1.71
N ASN A 82 12.12 -9.01 -0.44
CA ASN A 82 13.08 -8.17 0.28
C ASN A 82 14.44 -8.85 0.46
N VAL A 83 14.46 -10.16 0.70
CA VAL A 83 15.71 -10.94 0.75
C VAL A 83 16.43 -10.87 -0.59
N GLU A 84 15.72 -11.09 -1.69
CA GLU A 84 16.31 -11.05 -3.03
C GLU A 84 16.80 -9.65 -3.42
N ILE A 85 16.04 -8.60 -3.08
CA ILE A 85 16.47 -7.21 -3.29
C ILE A 85 17.79 -6.93 -2.56
N ASN A 86 17.93 -7.41 -1.32
CA ASN A 86 19.14 -7.19 -0.54
C ASN A 86 20.32 -7.97 -1.12
N ARG A 87 20.09 -9.20 -1.60
CA ARG A 87 21.10 -10.00 -2.30
C ARG A 87 21.57 -9.30 -3.58
N LEU A 88 20.66 -8.85 -4.43
CA LEU A 88 21.01 -8.13 -5.67
C LEU A 88 21.74 -6.82 -5.40
N LYS A 89 21.37 -6.10 -4.33
CA LYS A 89 22.11 -4.90 -3.90
C LYS A 89 23.55 -5.23 -3.51
N GLN A 90 23.76 -6.35 -2.81
CA GLN A 90 25.09 -6.82 -2.43
C GLN A 90 25.91 -7.21 -3.68
N ASP A 91 25.33 -7.98 -4.60
CA ASP A 91 25.99 -8.37 -5.85
C ASP A 91 26.41 -7.13 -6.67
N ILE A 92 25.55 -6.11 -6.76
CA ILE A 92 25.87 -4.84 -7.43
C ILE A 92 27.02 -4.11 -6.72
N HIS A 93 27.05 -4.14 -5.39
CA HIS A 93 28.13 -3.52 -4.62
C HIS A 93 29.47 -4.20 -4.91
N GLU A 94 29.52 -5.53 -4.85
CA GLU A 94 30.72 -6.31 -5.13
C GLU A 94 31.22 -6.13 -6.58
N LEU A 95 30.30 -6.06 -7.55
CA LEU A 95 30.65 -5.75 -8.95
C LEU A 95 31.18 -4.31 -9.11
N LYS A 96 30.66 -3.34 -8.34
CA LYS A 96 31.18 -1.97 -8.34
C LYS A 96 32.56 -1.88 -7.71
N GLU A 97 32.81 -2.55 -6.59
CA GLU A 97 34.11 -2.56 -5.94
C GLU A 97 35.18 -3.25 -6.80
N SER A 98 34.83 -4.40 -7.39
CA SER A 98 35.72 -5.12 -8.31
C SER A 98 36.04 -4.33 -9.59
N SER A 99 35.11 -3.49 -10.07
CA SER A 99 35.34 -2.57 -11.21
C SER A 99 36.01 -1.24 -10.84
N ALA A 100 35.92 -0.79 -9.59
CA ALA A 100 36.57 0.42 -9.09
C ALA A 100 38.09 0.23 -8.80
N SER A 101 38.56 -1.02 -8.67
CA SER A 101 39.93 -1.36 -8.26
C SER A 101 41.02 -1.23 -9.34
N LYS A 102 40.71 -0.73 -10.54
CA LYS A 102 41.76 -0.44 -11.54
C LYS A 102 41.69 1.02 -11.93
N ASN A 103 42.61 1.82 -11.40
CA ASN A 103 43.10 3.04 -12.04
C ASN A 103 43.56 2.63 -13.45
N ALA A 104 42.64 2.60 -14.41
CA ALA A 104 42.93 2.17 -15.76
C ALA A 104 44.05 3.06 -16.31
N CYS A 105 45.08 2.43 -16.85
CA CYS A 105 46.22 3.14 -17.43
C CYS A 105 45.67 4.06 -18.54
N PRO A 106 46.00 5.37 -18.57
CA PRO A 106 45.43 6.30 -19.55
C PRO A 106 45.68 5.87 -21.01
N TYR A 107 46.81 5.19 -21.25
CA TYR A 107 47.13 4.59 -22.54
C TYR A 107 46.17 3.45 -22.90
N GLU A 108 45.82 2.58 -21.95
CA GLU A 108 44.86 1.48 -22.16
C GLU A 108 43.44 2.02 -22.38
N THR A 109 43.03 3.02 -21.61
CA THR A 109 41.72 3.69 -21.76
C THR A 109 41.54 4.30 -23.15
N LEU A 110 42.61 4.81 -23.75
CA LEU A 110 42.59 5.38 -25.10
C LEU A 110 43.03 4.40 -26.19
N GLY A 111 43.29 3.13 -25.87
CA GLY A 111 43.78 2.14 -26.84
C GLY A 111 45.08 2.57 -27.54
N ALA A 112 45.93 3.31 -26.85
CA ALA A 112 47.25 3.73 -27.30
C ALA A 112 48.33 2.80 -26.75
N ARG A 113 49.46 2.70 -27.46
CA ARG A 113 50.61 1.94 -26.96
C ARG A 113 51.17 2.62 -25.70
N LYS A 114 51.58 1.83 -24.71
CA LYS A 114 52.22 2.38 -23.51
C LYS A 114 53.49 3.15 -23.90
N GLY A 115 53.56 4.42 -23.49
CA GLY A 115 54.67 5.32 -23.83
C GLY A 115 54.54 6.04 -25.17
N GLU A 116 53.37 5.96 -25.83
CA GLU A 116 53.06 6.76 -27.03
C GLU A 116 53.21 8.26 -26.74
N ARG A 117 54.06 8.94 -27.53
CA ARG A 117 54.32 10.38 -27.39
C ARG A 117 53.72 11.18 -28.55
N ASP A 118 53.25 10.51 -29.61
CA ASP A 118 52.59 11.19 -30.72
C ASP A 118 51.15 11.60 -30.34
N ILE A 119 50.98 12.90 -30.11
CA ILE A 119 49.71 13.53 -29.80
C ILE A 119 48.67 13.31 -30.91
N LYS A 120 49.08 13.17 -32.18
CA LYS A 120 48.14 12.95 -33.29
C LYS A 120 47.43 11.60 -33.16
N VAL A 121 48.18 10.56 -32.79
CA VAL A 121 47.64 9.21 -32.54
C VAL A 121 46.68 9.23 -31.36
N ILE A 122 47.08 9.85 -30.25
CA ILE A 122 46.25 9.98 -29.04
C ILE A 122 44.94 10.72 -29.36
N LYS A 123 45.00 11.82 -30.13
CA LYS A 123 43.83 12.60 -30.54
C LYS A 123 42.90 11.84 -31.49
N ALA A 124 43.46 11.06 -32.41
CA ALA A 124 42.67 10.21 -33.32
C ALA A 124 41.90 9.15 -32.53
N ASN A 125 42.56 8.49 -31.60
CA ASN A 125 41.94 7.49 -30.72
C ASN A 125 40.86 8.08 -29.82
N TYR A 126 41.13 9.25 -29.22
CA TYR A 126 40.13 9.99 -28.44
C TYR A 126 38.88 10.30 -29.27
N LYS A 127 39.05 10.86 -30.48
CA LYS A 127 37.91 11.21 -31.34
C LYS A 127 37.09 9.97 -31.72
N ARG A 128 37.76 8.85 -32.02
CA ARG A 128 37.10 7.58 -32.33
C ARG A 128 36.27 7.08 -31.14
N LEU A 129 36.86 7.02 -29.96
CA LEU A 129 36.21 6.53 -28.75
C LEU A 129 35.10 7.46 -28.26
N SER A 130 35.32 8.77 -28.28
CA SER A 130 34.31 9.77 -27.94
C SER A 130 33.09 9.68 -28.86
N ASN A 131 33.29 9.44 -30.16
CA ASN A 131 32.18 9.27 -31.11
C ASN A 131 31.34 8.01 -30.86
N ILE A 132 31.97 6.94 -30.34
CA ILE A 132 31.31 5.67 -29.99
C ILE A 132 30.58 5.79 -28.65
N TYR A 133 31.24 6.36 -27.64
CA TYR A 133 30.75 6.43 -26.26
C TYR A 133 30.09 7.78 -25.91
N HIS A 134 29.69 8.58 -26.90
CA HIS A 134 28.96 9.82 -26.65
C HIS A 134 27.58 9.53 -26.04
N TYR A 135 27.20 10.31 -25.03
CA TYR A 135 25.93 10.13 -24.31
C TYR A 135 24.71 10.28 -25.22
N ASP A 136 24.77 11.16 -26.21
CA ASP A 136 23.69 11.35 -27.21
C ASP A 136 23.44 10.14 -28.12
N ARG A 137 24.35 9.18 -28.18
CA ARG A 137 24.32 8.10 -29.19
C ARG A 137 24.12 6.69 -28.63
N THR A 138 24.06 6.52 -27.30
CA THR A 138 23.98 5.26 -26.49
C THR A 138 25.16 5.05 -25.54
N GLY A 139 26.11 5.98 -25.48
CA GLY A 139 27.29 5.86 -24.62
C GLY A 139 27.03 6.06 -23.12
N SER A 140 27.83 5.40 -22.29
CA SER A 140 27.82 5.59 -20.83
C SER A 140 28.54 6.89 -20.44
N ASN A 141 27.86 7.75 -19.68
CA ASN A 141 28.45 8.99 -19.14
C ASN A 141 29.72 8.70 -18.33
N THR A 142 29.73 7.60 -17.57
CA THR A 142 30.91 7.18 -16.79
C THR A 142 32.10 6.85 -17.68
N ILE A 143 31.88 6.11 -18.77
CA ILE A 143 32.95 5.74 -19.72
C ILE A 143 33.46 6.98 -20.45
N MET A 144 32.57 7.88 -20.87
CA MET A 144 32.96 9.13 -21.54
C MET A 144 33.79 10.04 -20.62
N LYS A 145 33.44 10.13 -19.34
CA LYS A 145 34.26 10.84 -18.34
C LYS A 145 35.65 10.23 -18.21
N GLN A 146 35.77 8.89 -18.16
CA GLN A 146 37.06 8.21 -18.11
C GLN A 146 37.91 8.49 -19.36
N ILE A 147 37.31 8.47 -20.56
CA ILE A 147 37.98 8.80 -21.83
C ILE A 147 38.51 10.24 -21.83
N ASN A 148 37.71 11.20 -21.36
CA ASN A 148 38.12 12.60 -21.25
C ASN A 148 39.29 12.77 -20.27
N VAL A 149 39.19 12.18 -19.08
CA VAL A 149 40.25 12.24 -18.06
C VAL A 149 41.55 11.62 -18.57
N ALA A 150 41.49 10.46 -19.23
CA ALA A 150 42.66 9.81 -19.81
C ALA A 150 43.33 10.67 -20.90
N TYR A 151 42.53 11.34 -21.74
CA TYR A 151 43.04 12.24 -22.78
C TYR A 151 43.78 13.43 -22.19
N ASP A 152 43.19 14.09 -21.20
CA ASP A 152 43.80 15.24 -20.53
C ASP A 152 45.13 14.86 -19.85
N GLN A 153 45.19 13.68 -19.23
CA GLN A 153 46.42 13.17 -18.62
C GLN A 153 47.52 12.92 -19.66
N LEU A 154 47.21 12.24 -20.77
CA LEU A 154 48.20 11.97 -21.82
C LEU A 154 48.66 13.23 -22.54
N VAL A 155 47.77 14.19 -22.78
CA VAL A 155 48.14 15.47 -23.40
C VAL A 155 49.10 16.25 -22.52
N LYS A 156 48.92 16.23 -21.18
CA LYS A 156 49.87 16.83 -20.24
C LYS A 156 51.24 16.15 -20.30
N ILE A 157 51.27 14.82 -20.35
CA ILE A 157 52.52 14.04 -20.39
C ILE A 157 53.28 14.21 -21.71
N CYS A 158 52.59 14.32 -22.84
CA CYS A 158 53.23 14.43 -24.16
C CYS A 158 53.67 15.85 -24.51
N LYS A 159 53.19 16.87 -23.80
CA LYS A 159 53.61 18.28 -23.97
C LYS A 159 54.78 18.68 -23.06
N CYS A 160 55.20 17.81 -22.13
CA CYS A 160 56.39 17.95 -21.30
C CYS A 160 57.53 17.06 -21.82
#